data_AF-A0A351SC52-F1
#
_entry.id   AF-A0A351SC52-F1
#
_cell.length_a   1.000
_cell.length_b   1.000
_cell.length_c   1.000
_cell.angle_alpha   90.00
_cell.angle_beta   90.00
_cell.angle_gamma   90.00
#
_symmetry.space_group_name_H-M   'P 1'
#
loop_
_entity.id
_entity.type
_entity.pdbx_description
1 polymer ?
#
loop_
_entity_poly.entity_id
_entity_poly.type
_entity_poly.pdbx_seq_one_letter_code
_entity_poly.pdbx_strand_id
1 'polypeptide(L)'
;MSDMNESHKLKAQKRNEGYEKKQAKATQTKGLLIINTGAGKGKSTAAFGMVLRAIGHGMKVGIVQFIKGAMDTAERDVLSQFEQVEFHAIGDGFTWKTQDREKDVAAASAA
;
A
#
# COMPACT_ATOMS: atom_id res chain seq x y z
N MET A 1 28.37 31.72 15.07
CA MET A 1 27.25 31.62 14.10
C MET A 1 27.70 31.00 12.77
N SER A 2 28.89 31.35 12.24
CA SER A 2 29.48 30.78 11.01
C SER A 2 29.72 29.27 11.09
N ASP A 3 30.33 28.79 12.18
CA ASP A 3 30.74 27.39 12.33
C ASP A 3 29.57 26.40 12.39
N MET A 4 28.44 26.84 12.96
CA MET A 4 27.22 26.01 13.00
C MET A 4 26.59 25.87 11.61
N ASN A 5 26.61 26.93 10.81
CA ASN A 5 26.11 26.91 9.43
C ASN A 5 27.01 26.06 8.52
N GLU A 6 28.32 26.17 8.68
CA GLU A 6 29.29 25.36 7.95
C GLU A 6 29.20 23.88 8.33
N SER A 7 29.12 23.57 9.63
CA SER A 7 28.88 22.20 10.11
C SER A 7 27.57 21.62 9.58
N HIS A 8 26.48 22.41 9.56
CA HIS A 8 25.20 21.99 8.99
C HIS A 8 25.31 21.70 7.49
N LYS A 9 25.98 22.58 6.73
CA LYS A 9 26.22 22.41 5.29
C LYS A 9 27.01 21.13 5.01
N LEU A 10 28.09 20.88 5.73
CA LEU A 10 28.90 19.67 5.60
C LEU A 10 28.10 18.40 5.90
N LYS A 11 27.26 18.41 6.95
CA LYS A 11 26.37 17.28 7.27
C LYS A 11 25.33 17.04 6.17
N ALA A 12 24.75 18.10 5.61
CA ALA A 12 23.79 18.00 4.51
C ALA A 12 24.44 17.44 3.24
N GLN A 13 25.64 17.91 2.88
CA GLN A 13 26.43 17.40 1.75
C GLN A 13 26.72 15.90 1.90
N LYS A 14 27.21 15.48 3.07
CA LYS A 14 27.46 14.05 3.34
C LYS A 14 26.20 13.18 3.21
N ARG A 15 25.03 13.68 3.64
CA ARG A 15 23.75 12.96 3.44
C ARG A 15 23.38 12.88 1.96
N ASN A 16 23.57 13.97 1.20
CA ASN A 16 23.28 14.01 -0.22
C ASN A 16 24.18 13.03 -1.00
N GLU A 17 25.49 13.04 -0.75
CA GLU A 17 26.43 12.09 -1.36
C GLU A 17 26.03 10.63 -1.09
N GLY A 18 25.58 10.33 0.13
CA GLY A 18 25.09 9.00 0.48
C GLY A 18 23.81 8.61 -0.27
N TYR A 19 22.90 9.57 -0.48
CA TYR A 19 21.68 9.39 -1.27
C TYR A 19 21.99 9.17 -2.75
N GLU A 20 22.84 10.01 -3.35
CA GLU A 20 23.26 9.91 -4.75
C GLU A 20 23.92 8.57 -5.05
N LYS A 21 24.81 8.09 -4.16
CA LYS A 21 25.43 6.75 -4.29
C LYS A 21 24.40 5.62 -4.27
N LYS A 22 23.33 5.73 -3.49
CA LYS A 22 22.25 4.73 -3.48
C LYS A 22 21.41 4.81 -4.75
N GLN A 23 21.09 6.02 -5.21
CA GLN A 23 20.31 6.24 -6.42
C GLN A 23 21.05 5.75 -7.66
N ALA A 24 22.36 6.02 -7.77
CA ALA A 24 23.19 5.56 -8.88
C ALA A 24 23.24 4.02 -9.03
N LYS A 25 23.00 3.28 -7.94
CA LYS A 25 22.90 1.80 -7.96
C LYS A 25 21.52 1.29 -8.38
N ALA A 26 20.47 2.10 -8.23
CA ALA A 26 19.09 1.73 -8.56
C ALA A 26 18.78 1.99 -10.04
N THR A 27 19.43 1.22 -10.93
CA THR A 27 19.39 1.45 -12.39
C THR A 27 18.22 0.78 -13.11
N GLN A 28 17.44 -0.06 -12.42
CA GLN A 28 16.37 -0.85 -13.04
C GLN A 28 15.00 -0.39 -12.55
N THR A 29 14.09 -0.18 -13.50
CA THR A 29 12.66 0.02 -13.23
C THR A 29 11.96 -1.34 -13.31
N LYS A 30 11.30 -1.73 -12.22
CA LYS A 30 10.56 -3.00 -12.12
C LYS A 30 9.42 -2.89 -11.12
N GLY A 31 8.47 -3.82 -11.18
CA GLY A 31 7.48 -4.01 -10.13
C GLY A 31 8.13 -4.41 -8.81
N LEU A 32 7.57 -3.94 -7.69
CA LEU A 32 8.04 -4.23 -6.34
C LEU A 32 6.93 -4.89 -5.52
N LEU A 33 7.32 -5.81 -4.63
CA LEU A 33 6.46 -6.34 -3.59
C LEU A 33 6.70 -5.56 -2.30
N ILE A 34 5.67 -4.91 -1.79
CA ILE A 34 5.72 -4.12 -0.55
C ILE A 34 4.84 -4.81 0.49
N ILE A 35 5.42 -5.14 1.64
CA ILE A 35 4.72 -5.82 2.74
C ILE A 35 4.59 -4.87 3.92
N ASN A 36 3.38 -4.39 4.18
CA ASN A 36 3.05 -3.64 5.38
C ASN A 36 2.57 -4.60 6.48
N THR A 37 3.45 -4.93 7.44
CA THR A 37 3.17 -5.89 8.52
C THR A 37 3.41 -5.30 9.91
N GLY A 38 3.13 -6.08 10.96
CA GLY A 38 3.27 -5.69 12.37
C GLY A 38 1.94 -5.39 13.08
N ALA A 39 1.99 -5.34 14.41
CA ALA A 39 0.79 -5.13 15.24
C ALA A 39 0.25 -3.69 15.22
N GLY A 40 1.07 -2.72 14.80
CA GLY A 40 0.69 -1.31 14.72
C GLY A 40 -0.49 -1.06 13.76
N LYS A 41 -1.29 -0.04 14.08
CA LYS A 41 -2.28 0.52 13.15
C LYS A 41 -1.58 1.20 11.98
N GLY A 42 -2.21 1.20 10.81
CA GLY A 42 -1.73 1.92 9.61
C GLY A 42 -1.38 1.06 8.40
N LYS A 43 -1.37 -0.28 8.50
CA LYS A 43 -1.04 -1.18 7.37
C LYS A 43 -1.94 -0.95 6.14
N SER A 44 -3.26 -1.00 6.36
CA SER A 44 -4.24 -0.79 5.30
C SER A 44 -4.23 0.65 4.81
N THR A 45 -4.11 1.63 5.71
CA THR A 45 -4.05 3.06 5.36
C THR A 45 -2.84 3.38 4.49
N ALA A 46 -1.67 2.81 4.79
CA ALA A 46 -0.47 2.96 3.96
C ALA A 46 -0.65 2.33 2.57
N ALA A 47 -1.32 1.18 2.48
CA ALA A 47 -1.66 0.57 1.20
C ALA A 47 -2.61 1.45 0.37
N PHE A 48 -3.68 1.97 0.99
CA PHE A 48 -4.60 2.89 0.31
C PHE A 48 -3.96 4.22 -0.08
N GLY A 49 -3.00 4.72 0.70
CA GLY A 49 -2.20 5.89 0.30
C GLY A 49 -1.38 5.64 -0.98
N MET A 50 -0.87 4.42 -1.17
CA MET A 50 -0.19 4.02 -2.40
C MET A 50 -1.16 3.88 -3.57
N VAL A 51 -2.36 3.35 -3.32
CA VAL A 51 -3.44 3.31 -4.32
C VAL A 51 -3.77 4.73 -4.81
N LEU A 52 -4.02 5.67 -3.90
CA LEU A 52 -4.34 7.05 -4.26
C LEU A 52 -3.21 7.71 -5.07
N ARG A 53 -1.95 7.45 -4.69
CA ARG A 53 -0.78 7.91 -5.46
C ARG A 53 -0.77 7.31 -6.88
N ALA A 54 -1.01 6.01 -7.01
CA ALA A 54 -1.03 5.34 -8.30
C ALA A 54 -2.15 5.89 -9.21
N ILE A 55 -3.34 6.09 -8.65
CA ILE A 55 -4.49 6.72 -9.32
C ILE A 55 -4.13 8.14 -9.79
N GLY A 56 -3.49 8.94 -8.93
CA GLY A 56 -3.05 10.30 -9.26
C GLY A 56 -2.01 10.36 -10.39
N HIS A 57 -1.33 9.26 -10.69
CA HIS A 57 -0.44 9.10 -11.84
C HIS A 57 -1.09 8.37 -13.04
N GLY A 58 -2.42 8.19 -13.03
CA GLY A 58 -3.17 7.56 -14.12
C GLY A 58 -2.97 6.04 -14.23
N MET A 59 -2.46 5.38 -13.18
CA MET A 59 -2.28 3.94 -13.17
C MET A 59 -3.61 3.22 -12.88
N LYS A 60 -3.76 2.01 -13.43
CA LYS A 60 -4.84 1.07 -13.06
C LYS A 60 -4.48 0.34 -11.78
N VAL A 61 -5.46 0.12 -10.91
CA VAL A 61 -5.26 -0.52 -9.60
C VAL A 61 -6.33 -1.57 -9.34
N GLY A 62 -5.91 -2.79 -9.01
CA GLY A 62 -6.78 -3.82 -8.44
C GLY A 62 -6.60 -3.91 -6.94
N ILE A 63 -7.70 -3.99 -6.19
CA ILE A 63 -7.72 -4.10 -4.72
C ILE A 63 -8.48 -5.36 -4.34
N VAL A 64 -7.84 -6.22 -3.56
CA VAL A 64 -8.45 -7.45 -3.03
C VAL A 64 -8.47 -7.40 -1.50
N GLN A 65 -9.65 -7.51 -0.89
CA GLN A 65 -9.83 -7.57 0.56
C GLN A 65 -10.36 -8.95 0.98
N PHE A 66 -9.56 -9.69 1.76
CA PHE A 66 -9.85 -11.09 2.13
C PHE A 66 -10.74 -11.31 3.37
N ILE A 67 -10.91 -10.28 4.21
CA ILE A 67 -11.61 -10.42 5.51
C ILE A 67 -12.78 -9.43 5.62
N LYS A 68 -12.72 -8.32 4.89
CA LYS A 68 -13.76 -7.28 4.94
C LYS A 68 -14.81 -7.49 3.86
N GLY A 69 -15.19 -8.75 3.62
CA GLY A 69 -16.12 -9.17 2.56
C GLY A 69 -17.30 -8.24 2.33
N ALA A 70 -18.30 -8.31 3.23
CA ALA A 70 -19.55 -7.54 3.14
C ALA A 70 -19.55 -6.22 3.95
N MET A 71 -18.41 -5.82 4.51
CA MET A 71 -18.35 -4.64 5.38
C MET A 71 -17.99 -3.40 4.54
N ASP A 72 -18.92 -2.47 4.44
CA ASP A 72 -18.67 -1.19 3.77
C ASP A 72 -17.53 -0.44 4.46
N THR A 73 -16.63 0.09 3.64
CA THR A 73 -15.49 0.90 4.11
C THR A 73 -15.49 2.19 3.31
N ALA A 74 -15.27 3.31 3.99
CA ALA A 74 -15.22 4.61 3.33
C ALA A 74 -14.14 4.66 2.23
N GLU A 75 -13.04 3.91 2.41
CA GLU A 75 -12.02 3.77 1.36
C GLU A 75 -12.57 3.09 0.09
N ARG A 76 -13.43 2.07 0.21
CA ARG A 76 -14.09 1.45 -0.94
C ARG A 76 -15.03 2.43 -1.63
N ASP A 77 -15.85 3.13 -0.87
CA ASP A 77 -16.83 4.07 -1.41
C ASP A 77 -16.16 5.17 -2.23
N VAL A 78 -15.07 5.75 -1.72
CA VAL A 78 -14.31 6.78 -2.43
C VAL A 78 -13.55 6.20 -3.61
N LEU A 79 -12.85 5.07 -3.43
CA LEU A 79 -11.99 4.52 -4.48
C LEU A 79 -12.77 3.90 -5.64
N SER A 80 -13.99 3.41 -5.39
CA SER A 80 -14.88 2.89 -6.44
C SER A 80 -15.39 3.97 -7.40
N GLN A 81 -15.25 5.25 -7.06
CA GLN A 81 -15.61 6.36 -7.96
C GLN A 81 -14.60 6.53 -9.12
N PHE A 82 -13.42 5.92 -9.02
CA PHE A 82 -12.39 6.01 -10.06
C PHE A 82 -12.49 4.82 -11.01
N GLU A 83 -12.74 5.08 -12.30
CA GLU A 83 -12.88 4.04 -13.34
C GLU A 83 -11.66 3.12 -13.48
N GLN A 84 -10.48 3.60 -13.05
CA GLN A 84 -9.23 2.85 -13.08
C GLN A 84 -9.03 1.91 -11.88
N VAL A 85 -9.98 1.86 -10.96
CA VAL A 85 -9.93 1.03 -9.74
C VAL A 85 -10.93 -0.10 -9.83
N GLU A 86 -10.45 -1.32 -9.64
CA GLU A 86 -11.28 -2.51 -9.49
C GLU A 86 -11.16 -3.04 -8.06
N PHE A 87 -12.31 -3.29 -7.42
CA PHE A 87 -12.38 -3.67 -6.01
C PHE A 87 -13.06 -5.04 -5.87
N HIS A 88 -12.32 -6.02 -5.36
CA HIS A 88 -12.81 -7.36 -5.06
C HIS A 88 -12.79 -7.55 -3.54
N ALA A 89 -13.97 -7.59 -2.93
CA ALA A 89 -14.10 -8.02 -1.56
C ALA A 89 -14.44 -9.51 -1.56
N ILE A 90 -13.55 -10.32 -1.01
CA ILE A 90 -13.63 -11.78 -1.05
C ILE A 90 -13.93 -12.30 0.35
N GLY A 91 -14.79 -13.31 0.43
CA GLY A 91 -15.17 -14.00 1.66
C GLY A 91 -16.36 -13.37 2.40
N ASP A 92 -16.93 -14.10 3.36
CA ASP A 92 -18.13 -13.68 4.12
C ASP A 92 -17.81 -12.88 5.40
N GLY A 93 -16.56 -12.42 5.52
CA GLY A 93 -16.09 -11.67 6.68
C GLY A 93 -14.94 -12.34 7.40
N PHE A 94 -14.95 -12.25 8.73
CA PHE A 94 -13.93 -12.89 9.58
C PHE A 94 -14.04 -14.41 9.53
N THR A 95 -13.02 -15.06 8.97
CA THR A 95 -12.97 -16.53 8.81
C THR A 95 -13.07 -17.31 10.12
N TRP A 96 -12.76 -16.71 11.27
CA TRP A 96 -12.97 -17.37 12.57
C TRP A 96 -14.43 -17.37 13.04
N LYS A 97 -15.32 -16.62 12.39
CA LYS A 97 -16.77 -16.71 12.61
C LYS A 97 -17.39 -17.82 11.74
N THR A 98 -16.87 -18.03 10.54
CA THR A 98 -17.26 -19.14 9.67
C THR A 98 -16.55 -20.41 10.15
N GLN A 99 -17.27 -21.32 10.80
CA GLN A 99 -16.71 -22.62 11.23
C GLN A 99 -16.80 -23.67 10.10
N ASP A 100 -16.79 -23.23 8.83
CA ASP A 100 -17.14 -24.04 7.66
C ASP A 100 -16.18 -23.76 6.49
N ARG A 101 -15.18 -24.64 6.36
CA ARG A 101 -14.11 -24.53 5.36
C ARG A 101 -14.62 -24.61 3.93
N GLU A 102 -15.66 -25.42 3.66
CA GLU A 102 -16.17 -25.60 2.30
C GLU A 102 -16.86 -24.32 1.82
N LYS A 103 -17.60 -23.65 2.72
CA LYS A 103 -18.18 -22.33 2.43
C LYS A 103 -17.12 -21.27 2.19
N ASP A 104 -16.06 -21.23 2.99
CA ASP A 104 -14.97 -20.26 2.80
C ASP A 104 -14.28 -20.44 1.43
N VAL A 105 -14.06 -21.69 1.00
CA VAL A 105 -13.46 -22.01 -0.33
C VAL A 105 -14.42 -21.64 -1.46
N ALA A 106 -15.72 -21.93 -1.32
CA ALA A 106 -16.72 -21.57 -2.31
C ALA A 106 -16.83 -20.05 -2.47
N ALA A 107 -16.88 -19.30 -1.37
CA ALA A 107 -16.91 -17.83 -1.37
C ALA A 107 -15.66 -17.23 -2.01
N ALA A 108 -14.48 -17.83 -1.78
CA ALA A 108 -13.24 -17.39 -2.41
C ALA A 108 -13.17 -17.66 -3.91
N SER A 109 -13.83 -18.72 -4.40
CA SER A 109 -13.82 -19.11 -5.81
C SER A 109 -14.87 -18.40 -6.67
N ALA A 110 -15.85 -17.76 -6.02
CA ALA A 110 -16.97 -17.08 -6.69
C ALA A 110 -16.74 -15.59 -6.96
N ALA A 111 -15.64 -15.02 -6.45
CA ALA A 111 -15.30 -13.59 -6.54
C ALA A 111 -14.25 -13.31 -7.62
#